data_AF-A0A2Z5YYD7-F1
#
_entry.id   AF-A0A2Z5YYD7-F1
#
_cell.length_a   1.000
_cell.length_b   1.000
_cell.length_c   1.000
_cell.angle_alpha   90.00
_cell.angle_beta   90.00
_cell.angle_gamma   90.00
#
_symmetry.space_group_name_H-M   'P 1'
#
loop_
_entity.id
_entity.type
_entity.pdbx_description
1 polymer ?
#
loop_
_entity_poly.entity_id
_entity_poly.type
_entity_poly.pdbx_seq_one_letter_code
_entity_poly.pdbx_strand_id
1 'polypeptide(L)'
;MVAAKHLFAALGAAALAIQPQAAAAQGSCVTEAEVGAMALYAMPQAIQAVRLGCSGQLSSNGYLARHGDELIASYTALQDRNWPGAKSALLKLVTSGLQQQPSLENRGVNLDLIRQLPDNAVRPLVEAMVVQKLQPIIKPESCGRIERVVEAIAPVQPEIAGKLIGVISGLVELKQPSICPVD
;
A
#
# COMPACT_ATOMS: atom_id res chain seq x y z
N MET A 1 -46.88 -51.45 -18.85
CA MET A 1 -47.35 -50.06 -19.01
C MET A 1 -46.46 -49.17 -18.16
N VAL A 2 -45.34 -48.74 -18.75
CA VAL A 2 -44.33 -47.88 -18.13
C VAL A 2 -44.35 -46.61 -18.98
N ALA A 3 -44.90 -45.51 -18.46
CA ALA A 3 -44.90 -44.24 -19.16
C ALA A 3 -45.01 -43.06 -18.18
N ALA A 4 -43.88 -42.35 -18.05
CA ALA A 4 -43.82 -40.90 -17.97
C ALA A 4 -44.32 -40.20 -16.69
N LYS A 5 -44.01 -40.73 -15.49
CA LYS A 5 -44.12 -39.99 -14.22
C LYS A 5 -42.84 -39.21 -13.84
N HIS A 6 -41.93 -38.97 -14.79
CA HIS A 6 -40.63 -38.33 -14.55
C HIS A 6 -40.37 -37.22 -15.56
N LEU A 7 -41.11 -36.12 -15.47
CA LEU A 7 -40.91 -34.95 -16.34
C LEU A 7 -40.85 -33.62 -15.59
N PHE A 8 -40.61 -33.64 -14.27
CA PHE A 8 -40.52 -32.43 -13.44
C PHE A 8 -39.30 -32.43 -12.49
N ALA A 9 -38.13 -32.87 -12.94
CA ALA A 9 -36.94 -32.91 -12.07
C ALA A 9 -35.61 -32.55 -12.75
N ALA A 10 -35.60 -31.72 -13.80
CA ALA A 10 -34.36 -31.42 -14.53
C ALA A 10 -34.18 -29.96 -14.99
N LEU A 11 -34.56 -28.97 -14.17
CA LEU A 11 -34.33 -27.54 -14.48
C LEU A 11 -33.81 -26.73 -13.28
N GLY A 12 -32.85 -27.27 -12.52
CA GLY A 12 -32.36 -26.61 -11.29
C GLY A 12 -30.85 -26.62 -11.04
N ALA A 13 -30.00 -26.94 -12.02
CA ALA A 13 -28.57 -27.15 -11.77
C ALA A 13 -27.60 -26.39 -12.71
N ALA A 14 -27.99 -25.23 -13.25
CA ALA A 14 -27.15 -24.44 -14.15
C ALA A 14 -26.76 -23.04 -13.64
N ALA A 15 -26.95 -22.73 -12.34
CA ALA A 15 -26.77 -21.37 -11.83
C ALA A 15 -25.53 -21.14 -10.93
N LEU A 16 -24.61 -22.10 -10.77
CA LEU A 16 -23.51 -22.01 -9.79
C LEU A 16 -22.10 -21.85 -10.39
N ALA A 17 -21.95 -21.54 -11.68
CA ALA A 17 -20.64 -21.42 -12.32
C ALA A 17 -20.27 -20.00 -12.78
N ILE A 18 -20.91 -18.95 -12.24
CA ILE A 18 -20.39 -17.58 -12.39
C ILE A 18 -19.29 -17.39 -11.34
N GLN A 19 -18.14 -18.04 -11.53
CA GLN A 19 -16.94 -17.61 -10.84
C GLN A 19 -16.49 -16.30 -11.49
N PRO A 20 -16.28 -15.21 -10.74
CA PRO A 20 -15.72 -14.00 -11.31
C PRO A 20 -14.31 -14.31 -11.80
N GLN A 21 -14.17 -14.51 -13.12
CA GLN A 21 -12.89 -14.75 -13.80
C GLN A 21 -11.96 -13.52 -13.75
N ALA A 22 -12.41 -12.40 -13.16
CA ALA A 22 -11.63 -11.18 -13.02
C ALA A 22 -10.35 -11.38 -12.18
N ALA A 23 -10.34 -12.28 -11.19
CA ALA A 23 -9.23 -12.41 -10.24
C ALA A 23 -7.89 -12.90 -10.86
N ALA A 24 -7.90 -13.51 -12.05
CA ALA A 24 -6.70 -14.11 -12.64
C ALA A 24 -5.87 -13.14 -13.51
N ALA A 25 -6.45 -12.02 -13.96
CA ALA A 25 -5.76 -11.07 -14.85
C ALA A 25 -5.06 -9.91 -14.11
N GLN A 26 -5.35 -9.68 -12.82
CA GLN A 26 -4.76 -8.58 -12.04
C GLN A 26 -3.39 -8.90 -11.42
N GLY A 27 -2.74 -9.98 -11.85
CA GLY A 27 -1.46 -10.42 -11.29
C GLY A 27 -0.27 -9.49 -11.53
N SER A 28 -0.39 -8.51 -12.45
CA SER A 28 0.72 -7.64 -12.88
C SER A 28 0.59 -6.16 -12.50
N CYS A 29 -0.60 -5.69 -12.09
CA CYS A 29 -0.85 -4.29 -11.77
C CYS A 29 -1.24 -4.09 -10.30
N VAL A 30 -0.94 -2.91 -9.75
CA VAL A 30 -1.30 -2.54 -8.37
C VAL A 30 -2.68 -1.90 -8.37
N THR A 31 -3.61 -2.40 -7.56
CA THR A 31 -4.96 -1.82 -7.44
C THR A 31 -4.96 -0.57 -6.56
N GLU A 32 -5.97 0.29 -6.69
CA GLU A 32 -6.14 1.47 -5.82
C GLU A 32 -6.20 1.09 -4.33
N ALA A 33 -6.85 -0.04 -4.01
CA ALA A 33 -6.93 -0.58 -2.66
C ALA A 33 -5.55 -1.01 -2.14
N GLU A 34 -4.72 -1.62 -2.98
CA GLU A 34 -3.34 -1.99 -2.64
C GLU A 34 -2.46 -0.75 -2.43
N VAL A 35 -2.63 0.30 -3.23
CA VAL A 35 -1.96 1.58 -3.02
C VAL A 35 -2.38 2.20 -1.68
N GLY A 36 -3.68 2.24 -1.39
CA GLY A 36 -4.18 2.77 -0.13
C GLY A 36 -3.68 1.99 1.08
N ALA A 37 -3.65 0.66 1.00
CA ALA A 37 -3.09 -0.21 2.04
C ALA A 37 -1.59 0.02 2.23
N MET A 38 -0.83 0.16 1.15
CA MET A 38 0.59 0.49 1.19
C MET A 38 0.84 1.85 1.83
N ALA A 39 0.07 2.87 1.47
CA ALA A 39 0.17 4.21 2.05
C ALA A 39 -0.11 4.19 3.55
N LEU A 40 -1.21 3.55 3.97
CA LEU A 40 -1.57 3.38 5.38
C LEU A 40 -0.48 2.64 6.17
N TYR A 41 0.08 1.58 5.59
CA TYR A 41 1.13 0.77 6.24
C TYR A 41 2.44 1.55 6.40
N ALA A 42 2.84 2.33 5.38
CA ALA A 42 4.12 3.02 5.34
C ALA A 42 4.11 4.39 6.06
N MET A 43 2.93 4.96 6.31
CA MET A 43 2.80 6.31 6.87
C MET A 43 3.51 6.52 8.22
N PRO A 44 3.43 5.62 9.22
CA PRO A 44 4.09 5.89 10.49
C PRO A 44 5.61 6.02 10.32
N GLN A 45 6.20 5.23 9.42
CA GLN A 45 7.63 5.23 9.11
C GLN A 45 8.01 6.48 8.33
N ALA A 46 7.11 6.97 7.46
CA ALA A 46 7.29 8.23 6.77
C ALA A 46 7.29 9.42 7.74
N ILE A 47 6.34 9.47 8.68
CA ILE A 47 6.30 10.51 9.71
C ILE A 47 7.54 10.43 10.59
N GLN A 48 7.98 9.23 10.97
CA GLN A 48 9.20 9.06 11.76
C GLN A 48 10.46 9.50 11.00
N ALA A 49 10.57 9.19 9.70
CA ALA A 49 11.66 9.67 8.86
C ALA A 49 11.69 11.20 8.80
N VAL A 50 10.52 11.85 8.70
CA VAL A 50 10.41 13.32 8.75
C VAL A 50 10.86 13.87 10.10
N ARG A 51 10.40 13.31 11.21
CA ARG A 51 10.81 13.75 12.56
C ARG A 51 12.32 13.65 12.75
N LEU A 52 12.93 12.56 12.28
CA LEU A 52 14.38 12.37 12.34
C LEU A 52 15.12 13.38 11.46
N GLY A 53 14.75 13.46 10.18
CA GLY A 53 15.39 14.35 9.20
C GLY A 53 15.22 15.84 9.48
N CYS A 54 14.14 16.23 10.18
CA CYS A 54 13.80 17.60 10.48
C CYS A 54 14.02 18.03 11.94
N SER A 55 14.55 17.14 12.80
CA SER A 55 14.72 17.36 14.24
C SER A 55 15.44 18.67 14.63
N GLY A 56 16.36 19.16 13.79
CA GLY A 56 17.08 20.43 14.01
C GLY A 56 16.48 21.66 13.32
N GLN A 57 15.38 21.52 12.58
CA GLN A 57 14.78 22.60 11.77
C GLN A 57 13.37 23.00 12.22
N LEU A 58 12.66 22.11 12.93
CA LEU A 58 11.30 22.37 13.38
C LEU A 58 11.28 23.02 14.76
N SER A 59 10.23 23.80 15.01
CA SER A 59 9.98 24.40 16.32
C SER A 59 9.63 23.32 17.34
N SER A 60 10.11 23.47 18.59
CA SER A 60 9.70 22.61 19.70
C SER A 60 8.20 22.71 20.03
N ASN A 61 7.53 23.79 19.60
CA ASN A 61 6.09 23.98 19.71
C ASN A 61 5.33 23.66 18.40
N GLY A 62 6.02 23.14 17.39
CA GLY A 62 5.45 22.73 16.11
C GLY A 62 4.44 21.58 16.24
N TYR A 63 3.67 21.34 15.17
CA TYR A 63 2.70 20.26 15.12
C TYR A 63 3.37 18.90 15.32
N LEU A 64 4.46 18.60 14.60
CA LEU A 64 5.15 17.31 14.68
C LEU A 64 5.81 17.08 16.05
N ALA A 65 6.19 18.15 16.76
CA ALA A 65 6.73 18.06 18.11
C ALA A 65 5.65 17.75 19.16
N ARG A 66 4.43 18.30 18.99
CA ARG A 66 3.33 18.15 19.96
C ARG A 66 2.42 16.96 19.70
N HIS A 67 2.18 16.64 18.43
CA HIS A 67 1.15 15.69 17.99
C HIS A 67 1.72 14.55 17.12
N GLY A 68 3.04 14.55 16.86
CA GLY A 68 3.66 13.55 15.99
C GLY A 68 3.48 12.11 16.50
N ASP A 69 3.57 11.89 17.81
CA ASP A 69 3.39 10.55 18.40
C ASP A 69 1.93 10.06 18.30
N GLU A 70 0.95 10.95 18.52
CA GLU A 70 -0.47 10.65 18.34
C GLU A 70 -0.79 10.33 16.88
N LEU A 71 -0.25 11.12 15.94
CA LEU A 71 -0.44 10.88 14.52
C LEU A 71 0.17 9.52 14.11
N ILE A 72 1.39 9.21 14.53
CA ILE A 72 2.03 7.91 14.29
C ILE A 72 1.15 6.78 14.83
N ALA A 73 0.69 6.89 16.10
CA ALA A 73 -0.14 5.87 16.73
C ALA A 73 -1.44 5.60 15.96
N SER A 74 -2.07 6.64 15.40
CA SER A 74 -3.28 6.51 14.59
C SER A 74 -3.09 5.64 13.35
N TYR A 75 -1.94 5.75 12.67
CA TYR A 75 -1.60 4.91 11.52
C TYR A 75 -1.08 3.53 11.94
N THR A 76 -0.32 3.43 13.04
CA THR A 76 0.18 2.15 13.56
C THR A 76 -0.96 1.19 13.89
N ALA A 77 -2.07 1.69 14.44
CA ALA A 77 -3.27 0.90 14.70
C ALA A 77 -3.87 0.23 13.45
N LEU A 78 -3.48 0.68 12.25
CA LEU A 78 -3.98 0.16 10.97
C LEU A 78 -2.96 -0.74 10.26
N GLN A 79 -1.72 -0.85 10.73
CA GLN A 79 -0.67 -1.58 10.01
C GLN A 79 -0.99 -3.07 9.85
N ASP A 80 -1.49 -3.72 10.89
CA ASP A 80 -1.75 -5.18 10.86
C ASP A 80 -2.77 -5.57 9.79
N ARG A 81 -3.89 -4.86 9.73
CA ARG A 81 -4.96 -5.14 8.77
C ARG A 81 -4.61 -4.71 7.33
N ASN A 82 -3.73 -3.72 7.17
CA ASN A 82 -3.30 -3.25 5.84
C ASN A 82 -2.08 -4.00 5.31
N TRP A 83 -1.37 -4.75 6.16
CA TRP A 83 -0.18 -5.48 5.77
C TRP A 83 -0.39 -6.43 4.58
N PRO A 84 -1.46 -7.25 4.50
CA PRO A 84 -1.64 -8.13 3.35
C PRO A 84 -1.74 -7.37 2.02
N GLY A 85 -2.46 -6.25 2.00
CA GLY A 85 -2.57 -5.38 0.83
C GLY A 85 -1.25 -4.70 0.48
N ALA A 86 -0.53 -4.18 1.49
CA ALA A 86 0.79 -3.57 1.32
C ALA A 86 1.84 -4.57 0.79
N LYS A 87 1.84 -5.80 1.31
CA LYS A 87 2.73 -6.89 0.86
C LYS A 87 2.41 -7.29 -0.58
N SER A 88 1.14 -7.42 -0.92
CA SER A 88 0.71 -7.69 -2.31
C SER A 88 1.18 -6.58 -3.27
N ALA A 89 0.95 -5.31 -2.89
CA ALA A 89 1.44 -4.15 -3.63
C ALA A 89 2.95 -4.23 -3.84
N LEU A 90 3.73 -4.41 -2.76
CA LEU A 90 5.18 -4.51 -2.81
C LEU A 90 5.65 -5.61 -3.76
N LEU A 91 5.09 -6.82 -3.66
CA LEU A 91 5.45 -7.93 -4.54
C LEU A 91 5.20 -7.60 -6.02
N LYS A 92 4.05 -6.97 -6.32
CA LYS A 92 3.69 -6.52 -7.67
C LYS A 92 4.62 -5.44 -8.19
N LEU A 93 4.98 -4.46 -7.35
CA LEU A 93 5.91 -3.36 -7.67
C LEU A 93 7.30 -3.87 -8.06
N VAL A 94 7.82 -4.85 -7.31
CA VAL A 94 9.14 -5.39 -7.66
C VAL A 94 9.03 -6.26 -8.91
N THR A 95 7.95 -7.03 -9.11
CA THR A 95 7.78 -7.81 -10.36
C THR A 95 7.64 -6.95 -11.60
N SER A 96 6.90 -5.83 -11.54
CA SER A 96 6.76 -4.90 -12.67
C SER A 96 8.00 -4.05 -12.89
N GLY A 97 8.72 -3.69 -11.82
CA GLY A 97 10.01 -3.01 -11.89
C GLY A 97 11.12 -3.85 -12.54
N LEU A 98 11.14 -5.17 -12.32
CA LEU A 98 12.08 -6.10 -12.98
C LEU A 98 11.87 -6.17 -14.50
N GLN A 99 10.67 -5.91 -15.00
CA GLN A 99 10.39 -5.90 -16.44
C GLN A 99 10.88 -4.62 -17.14
N GLN A 100 11.21 -3.56 -16.39
CA GLN A 100 11.47 -2.23 -16.95
C GLN A 100 12.82 -1.62 -16.54
N GLN A 101 13.48 -2.13 -15.50
CA GLN A 101 14.85 -1.71 -15.12
C GLN A 101 15.67 -2.88 -14.54
N PRO A 102 16.85 -3.21 -15.10
CA PRO A 102 17.77 -4.21 -14.54
C PRO A 102 18.45 -3.79 -13.22
N SER A 103 18.04 -2.66 -12.62
CA SER A 103 18.71 -2.05 -11.47
C SER A 103 18.24 -2.57 -10.10
N LEU A 104 17.19 -3.41 -10.05
CA LEU A 104 16.74 -4.06 -8.81
C LEU A 104 17.54 -5.34 -8.48
N GLU A 105 18.04 -6.08 -9.49
CA GLU A 105 19.00 -7.18 -9.26
C GLU A 105 20.28 -6.68 -8.56
N ASN A 106 20.72 -5.46 -8.87
CA ASN A 106 21.90 -4.83 -8.27
C ASN A 106 21.70 -4.33 -6.82
N ARG A 107 20.52 -4.50 -6.21
CA ARG A 107 20.23 -4.07 -4.82
C ARG A 107 20.02 -5.22 -3.83
N GLY A 108 20.26 -6.48 -4.24
CA GLY A 108 20.30 -7.63 -3.33
C GLY A 108 18.96 -8.07 -2.74
N VAL A 109 17.83 -7.55 -3.24
CA VAL A 109 16.51 -7.95 -2.76
C VAL A 109 16.04 -9.18 -3.54
N ASN A 110 16.23 -10.36 -2.96
CA ASN A 110 15.71 -11.61 -3.52
C ASN A 110 14.19 -11.68 -3.28
N LEU A 111 13.39 -11.58 -4.35
CA LEU A 111 11.94 -11.60 -4.24
C LEU A 111 11.38 -12.91 -3.73
N ASP A 112 12.01 -14.02 -4.07
CA ASP A 112 11.57 -15.34 -3.64
C ASP A 112 11.79 -15.51 -2.14
N LEU A 113 12.81 -14.84 -1.59
CA LEU A 113 13.00 -14.73 -0.16
C LEU A 113 11.86 -13.95 0.51
N ILE A 114 11.47 -12.78 -0.02
CA ILE A 114 10.36 -11.98 0.57
C ILE A 114 9.02 -12.75 0.56
N ARG A 115 8.76 -13.53 -0.49
CA ARG A 115 7.54 -14.35 -0.58
C ARG A 115 7.52 -15.50 0.42
N GLN A 116 8.67 -16.11 0.66
CA GLN A 116 8.81 -17.30 1.50
C GLN A 116 9.02 -16.97 2.99
N LEU A 117 9.41 -15.73 3.32
CA LEU A 117 9.62 -15.30 4.68
C LEU A 117 8.30 -15.07 5.44
N PRO A 118 8.27 -15.38 6.76
CA PRO A 118 7.14 -15.07 7.60
C PRO A 118 7.02 -13.56 7.81
N ASP A 119 5.79 -13.07 8.00
CA ASP A 119 5.50 -11.64 8.04
C ASP A 119 6.27 -10.89 9.14
N ASN A 120 6.50 -11.52 10.29
CA ASN A 120 7.29 -10.94 11.37
C ASN A 120 8.77 -10.69 11.00
N ALA A 121 9.30 -11.37 9.99
CA ALA A 121 10.63 -11.14 9.46
C ALA A 121 10.63 -10.09 8.33
N VAL A 122 9.58 -10.08 7.49
CA VAL A 122 9.50 -9.17 6.32
C VAL A 122 9.15 -7.75 6.74
N ARG A 123 8.24 -7.57 7.71
CA ARG A 123 7.75 -6.25 8.11
C ARG A 123 8.87 -5.30 8.55
N PRO A 124 9.78 -5.67 9.48
CA PRO A 124 10.88 -4.78 9.88
C PRO A 124 11.81 -4.43 8.72
N LEU A 125 12.03 -5.36 7.78
CA LEU A 125 12.82 -5.12 6.58
C LEU A 125 12.17 -4.04 5.70
N VAL A 126 10.86 -4.18 5.42
CA VAL A 126 10.10 -3.20 4.63
C VAL A 126 10.08 -1.83 5.32
N GLU A 127 9.88 -1.80 6.63
CA GLU A 127 9.88 -0.58 7.44
C GLU A 127 11.22 0.16 7.36
N ALA A 128 12.33 -0.56 7.52
CA ALA A 128 13.68 0.00 7.37
C ALA A 128 13.92 0.52 5.94
N MET A 129 13.46 -0.20 4.92
CA MET A 129 13.54 0.25 3.53
C MET A 129 12.78 1.54 3.29
N VAL A 130 11.57 1.69 3.84
CA VAL A 130 10.78 2.94 3.72
C VAL A 130 11.56 4.11 4.31
N VAL A 131 12.06 3.98 5.54
CA VAL A 131 12.86 5.04 6.19
C VAL A 131 14.10 5.37 5.37
N GLN A 132 14.86 4.35 4.93
CA GLN A 132 16.06 4.53 4.12
C GLN A 132 15.78 5.25 2.79
N LYS A 133 14.66 4.97 2.14
CA LYS A 133 14.27 5.63 0.89
C LYS A 133 13.82 7.07 1.09
N LEU A 134 13.17 7.36 2.22
CA LEU A 134 12.64 8.70 2.50
C LEU A 134 13.69 9.67 3.04
N GLN A 135 14.65 9.18 3.84
CA GLN A 135 15.72 10.02 4.39
C GLN A 135 16.43 10.93 3.35
N PRO A 136 16.89 10.44 2.19
CA PRO A 136 17.55 11.30 1.20
C PRO A 136 16.60 12.30 0.51
N ILE A 137 15.28 12.07 0.58
CA ILE A 137 14.26 12.95 -0.02
C ILE A 137 13.92 14.10 0.93
N ILE A 138 14.02 13.87 2.24
CA ILE A 138 13.70 14.86 3.29
C ILE A 138 14.89 15.81 3.44
N LYS A 139 14.85 16.90 2.70
CA LYS A 139 15.86 17.97 2.79
C LYS A 139 15.56 18.91 3.97
N PRO A 140 16.58 19.36 4.73
CA PRO A 140 16.40 20.30 5.85
C PRO A 140 15.60 21.56 5.47
N GLU A 141 15.89 22.16 4.32
CA GLU A 141 15.19 23.34 3.78
C GLU A 141 13.69 23.12 3.47
N SER A 142 13.24 21.87 3.33
CA SER A 142 11.84 21.53 3.09
C SER A 142 11.05 21.31 4.37
N CYS A 143 11.71 21.22 5.53
CA CYS A 143 11.09 20.76 6.78
C CYS A 143 9.90 21.62 7.21
N GLY A 144 10.00 22.95 7.14
CA GLY A 144 8.86 23.83 7.45
C GLY A 144 7.67 23.68 6.49
N ARG A 145 7.91 23.27 5.23
CA ARG A 145 6.83 22.97 4.27
C ARG A 145 6.20 21.62 4.59
N ILE A 146 7.01 20.62 4.89
CA ILE A 146 6.55 19.28 5.27
C ILE A 146 5.68 19.37 6.52
N GLU A 147 6.10 20.10 7.55
CA GLU A 147 5.32 20.28 8.78
C GLU A 147 3.93 20.87 8.50
N ARG A 148 3.84 21.92 7.69
CA ARG A 148 2.54 22.51 7.31
C ARG A 148 1.64 21.54 6.55
N VAL A 149 2.22 20.70 5.68
CA VAL A 149 1.46 19.68 4.95
C VAL A 149 0.94 18.62 5.91
N VAL A 150 1.78 18.15 6.84
CA VAL A 150 1.37 17.17 7.85
C VAL A 150 0.27 17.74 8.74
N GLU A 151 0.43 18.98 9.23
CA GLU A 151 -0.57 19.67 10.05
C GLU A 151 -1.89 19.85 9.31
N ALA A 152 -1.86 20.18 8.02
CA ALA A 152 -3.08 20.33 7.20
C ALA A 152 -3.82 19.00 6.97
N ILE A 153 -3.09 17.89 6.86
CA ILE A 153 -3.66 16.55 6.61
C ILE A 153 -4.07 15.86 7.91
N ALA A 154 -3.48 16.24 9.05
CA ALA A 154 -3.73 15.61 10.35
C ALA A 154 -5.20 15.42 10.75
N PRO A 155 -6.15 16.34 10.45
CA PRO A 155 -7.56 16.13 10.77
C PRO A 155 -8.25 15.07 9.91
N VAL A 156 -7.63 14.63 8.80
CA VAL A 156 -8.18 13.61 7.92
C VAL A 156 -8.03 12.25 8.58
N GLN A 157 -9.14 11.51 8.70
CA GLN A 157 -9.10 10.14 9.21
C GLN A 157 -8.14 9.29 8.36
N PRO A 158 -7.21 8.53 8.96
CA PRO A 158 -6.20 7.76 8.23
C PRO A 158 -6.78 6.90 7.11
N GLU A 159 -7.89 6.20 7.34
CA GLU A 159 -8.57 5.36 6.34
C GLU A 159 -9.06 6.16 5.13
N ILE A 160 -9.54 7.38 5.35
CA ILE A 160 -9.96 8.28 4.27
C ILE A 160 -8.72 8.73 3.49
N ALA A 161 -7.64 9.11 4.18
CA ALA A 161 -6.38 9.48 3.54
C ALA A 161 -5.84 8.33 2.65
N GLY A 162 -5.83 7.09 3.15
CA GLY A 162 -5.43 5.91 2.39
C GLY A 162 -6.28 5.69 1.14
N LYS A 163 -7.62 5.79 1.27
CA LYS A 163 -8.54 5.69 0.12
C LYS A 163 -8.29 6.78 -0.92
N LEU A 164 -8.13 8.03 -0.48
CA LEU A 164 -7.86 9.16 -1.38
C LEU A 164 -6.54 8.97 -2.13
N ILE A 165 -5.48 8.53 -1.46
CA ILE A 165 -4.20 8.24 -2.12
C ILE A 165 -4.36 7.14 -3.17
N GLY A 166 -5.14 6.09 -2.87
CA GLY A 166 -5.46 5.03 -3.83
C GLY A 166 -6.15 5.56 -5.09
N VAL A 167 -7.25 6.28 -4.92
CA VAL A 167 -8.05 6.85 -6.03
C VAL A 167 -7.23 7.85 -6.85
N ILE A 168 -6.52 8.78 -6.19
CA ILE A 168 -5.69 9.76 -6.90
C ILE A 168 -4.62 9.07 -7.73
N SER A 169 -4.01 8.00 -7.21
CA SER A 169 -2.98 7.24 -7.93
C SER A 169 -3.55 6.55 -9.18
N GLY A 170 -4.79 6.06 -9.13
CA GLY A 170 -5.51 5.54 -10.30
C GLY A 170 -5.83 6.63 -11.32
N LEU A 171 -6.30 7.79 -10.87
CA LEU A 171 -6.68 8.92 -11.73
C LEU A 171 -5.51 9.53 -12.50
N VAL A 172 -4.34 9.64 -11.88
CA VAL A 172 -3.17 10.28 -12.54
C VAL A 172 -2.40 9.33 -13.45
N GLU A 173 -2.92 8.11 -13.70
CA GLU A 173 -2.26 7.05 -14.47
C GLU A 173 -0.75 7.01 -14.20
N LEU A 174 -0.37 6.78 -12.93
CA LEU A 174 1.05 6.72 -12.58
C LEU A 174 1.73 5.70 -13.49
N LYS A 175 2.55 6.17 -14.43
CA LYS A 175 3.29 5.28 -15.36
C LYS A 175 4.21 4.31 -14.60
N GLN A 176 4.56 4.68 -13.37
CA GLN A 176 5.29 3.85 -12.41
C GLN A 176 4.76 4.13 -11.00
N PRO A 177 4.08 3.20 -10.34
CA PRO A 177 3.72 1.85 -10.79
C PRO A 177 2.46 1.79 -11.64
N SER A 178 2.38 0.83 -12.58
CA SER A 178 1.17 0.59 -13.37
C SER A 178 -0.01 0.25 -12.44
N ILE A 179 -0.86 1.25 -12.19
CA ILE A 179 -2.11 1.08 -11.47
C ILE A 179 -3.08 0.35 -12.39
N CYS A 180 -3.83 -0.61 -11.86
CA CYS A 180 -4.84 -1.31 -12.65
C CYS A 180 -5.86 -0.31 -13.20
N PRO A 181 -6.25 -0.38 -14.48
CA PRO A 181 -7.30 0.46 -15.01
C PRO A 181 -8.58 0.26 -14.20
N VAL A 182 -9.23 1.37 -13.87
CA VAL A 182 -10.59 1.40 -13.32
C VAL A 182 -11.55 1.28 -14.51
N ASP A 183 -12.39 0.24 -14.50
CA ASP A 183 -13.44 0.01 -15.52
C ASP A 183 -14.43 1.18 -15.61
#